data_AF-A0A139GX49-F1
#
_entry.id   AF-A0A139GX49-F1
#
_cell.length_a   1.000
_cell.length_b   1.000
_cell.length_c   1.000
_cell.angle_alpha   90.00
_cell.angle_beta   90.00
_cell.angle_gamma   90.00
#
_symmetry.space_group_name_H-M   'P 1'
#
loop_
_entity.id
_entity.type
_entity.pdbx_description
1 polymer ?
#
loop_
_entity_poly.entity_id
_entity_poly.type
_entity_poly.pdbx_seq_one_letter_code
_entity_poly.pdbx_strand_id
1 'polypeptide(L)'
;MPPVLRHRDPATAGHLLTSYLENDYLLNPFINKNWLKNQLKGYFPSEGLLERSPENAIVCLAIALGAISIDVSDKGAVAKGYYDIAISIVGDQLDGDTRTHAQMFLLVALYHWRLAKPETAMSWIDKASRCILHLLRREHFREETQKPIITSPRQQEVVLAAWTAYLMWDSVAADLDLPTNTTLELLPRVPLPYDSNLWKDPDERYVQLHHISYIMLCDMLHRLCSELFPVSASDSFTDLIQRLQPYQESLNSWRRALDPSLRWDNDDSAPDDILSLRLRCEYWKACHLVRRPFLDHVLHNLDQAHCDLEGTVAFKLMVQDAVTACLWAGFQSIRYLNHAQRYKLPNAYSIVHAQFGNMLAVWAVIGTKWPASADLSAVNSCLQLTCERLGELSANSALCRNDFQILSRLSDQFAVISLTRQ
;
A
#
# COMPACT_ATOMS: atom_id res chain seq x y z
N MET A 1 1.64 -37.27 5.96
CA MET A 1 1.16 -36.15 6.78
C MET A 1 2.26 -35.10 6.82
N PRO A 2 1.97 -33.81 6.59
CA PRO A 2 2.96 -32.76 6.86
C PRO A 2 3.35 -32.86 8.34
N PRO A 3 4.59 -32.48 8.73
CA PRO A 3 4.98 -32.51 10.12
C PRO A 3 4.02 -31.62 10.88
N VAL A 4 3.18 -32.24 11.70
CA VAL A 4 2.26 -31.58 12.62
C VAL A 4 3.11 -30.60 13.41
N LEU A 5 2.90 -29.31 13.17
CA LEU A 5 3.60 -28.23 13.87
C LEU A 5 3.57 -28.53 15.36
N ARG A 6 4.75 -28.78 15.94
CA ARG A 6 4.94 -29.02 17.37
C ARG A 6 4.64 -27.78 18.22
N HIS A 7 4.29 -26.63 17.61
CA HIS A 7 3.93 -25.41 18.31
C HIS A 7 2.43 -25.41 18.69
N ARG A 8 2.08 -26.34 19.59
CA ARG A 8 0.80 -26.36 20.32
C ARG A 8 0.87 -25.57 21.64
N ASP A 9 1.87 -24.71 21.82
CA ASP A 9 1.98 -23.88 23.02
C ASP A 9 1.08 -22.63 22.88
N PRO A 10 0.04 -22.48 23.72
CA PRO A 10 -0.84 -21.32 23.70
C PRO A 10 -0.09 -19.99 23.92
N ALA A 11 1.01 -20.00 24.69
CA ALA A 11 1.79 -18.79 24.94
C ALA A 11 2.45 -18.30 23.65
N THR A 12 3.11 -19.20 22.92
CA THR A 12 3.72 -18.90 21.61
C THR A 12 2.69 -18.34 20.63
N ALA A 13 1.53 -18.98 20.46
CA ALA A 13 0.50 -18.47 19.56
C ALA A 13 -0.10 -17.13 20.02
N GLY A 14 -0.20 -16.91 21.33
CA GLY A 14 -0.56 -15.61 21.90
C GLY A 14 0.43 -14.52 21.52
N HIS A 15 1.74 -14.80 21.60
CA HIS A 15 2.78 -13.86 21.17
C HIS A 15 2.71 -13.57 19.66
N LEU A 16 2.51 -14.59 18.83
CA LEU A 16 2.36 -14.42 17.39
C LEU A 16 1.10 -13.61 17.03
N LEU A 17 -0.02 -13.87 17.70
CA LEU A 17 -1.24 -13.08 17.51
C LEU A 17 -1.04 -11.62 17.92
N THR A 18 -0.33 -11.35 19.02
CA THR A 18 0.03 -9.99 19.42
C THR A 18 0.86 -9.30 18.33
N SER A 19 1.84 -9.99 17.75
CA SER A 19 2.61 -9.44 16.63
C SER A 19 1.73 -9.11 15.41
N TYR A 20 0.78 -9.98 15.05
CA TYR A 20 -0.21 -9.66 14.02
C TYR A 20 -1.01 -8.39 14.36
N LEU A 21 -1.45 -8.28 15.62
CA LEU A 21 -2.22 -7.13 16.08
C LEU A 21 -1.45 -5.81 16.00
N GLU A 22 -0.13 -5.85 16.16
CA GLU A 22 0.76 -4.68 16.14
C GLU A 22 1.24 -4.30 14.73
N ASN A 23 1.34 -5.26 13.80
CA ASN A 23 2.00 -5.04 12.50
C ASN A 23 1.05 -5.11 11.28
N ASP A 24 0.01 -5.92 11.34
CA ASP A 24 -0.88 -6.20 10.20
C ASP A 24 -2.30 -5.68 10.43
N TYR A 25 -2.83 -5.96 11.62
CA TYR A 25 -4.16 -5.55 12.04
C TYR A 25 -4.31 -4.04 12.06
N LEU A 26 -3.32 -3.32 12.61
CA LEU A 26 -3.33 -1.86 12.63
C LEU A 26 -3.46 -1.26 11.24
N LEU A 27 -3.03 -1.98 10.20
CA LEU A 27 -3.10 -1.50 8.82
C LEU A 27 -4.39 -1.94 8.13
N ASN A 28 -5.04 -2.99 8.62
CA ASN A 28 -6.22 -3.60 7.99
C ASN A 28 -7.21 -4.13 9.06
N PRO A 29 -7.91 -3.26 9.83
CA PRO A 29 -8.70 -3.67 10.99
C PRO A 29 -10.12 -4.10 10.61
N PHE A 30 -10.25 -5.00 9.63
CA PHE A 30 -11.56 -5.47 9.15
C PHE A 30 -12.17 -6.61 9.99
N ILE A 31 -11.59 -6.92 11.16
CA ILE A 31 -12.02 -7.97 12.10
C ILE A 31 -12.13 -7.36 13.50
N ASN A 32 -13.13 -7.70 14.29
CA ASN A 32 -13.16 -7.28 15.68
C ASN A 32 -11.99 -7.87 16.50
N LYS A 33 -11.13 -6.99 17.04
CA LYS A 33 -9.96 -7.34 17.87
C LYS A 33 -10.30 -8.23 19.06
N ASN A 34 -11.37 -7.92 19.78
CA ASN A 34 -11.78 -8.65 20.98
C ASN A 34 -12.32 -10.04 20.62
N TRP A 35 -13.08 -10.13 19.53
CA TRP A 35 -13.53 -11.41 18.99
C TRP A 35 -12.34 -12.29 18.62
N LEU A 36 -11.34 -11.77 17.90
CA LEU A 36 -10.16 -12.54 17.50
C LEU A 36 -9.36 -13.05 18.71
N LYS A 37 -9.15 -12.22 19.73
CA LYS A 37 -8.52 -12.63 21.00
C LYS A 37 -9.30 -13.71 21.73
N ASN A 38 -10.63 -13.65 21.70
CA ASN A 38 -11.47 -14.66 22.33
C ASN A 38 -11.46 -15.98 21.54
N GLN A 39 -11.45 -15.94 20.21
CA GLN A 39 -11.33 -17.14 19.37
C GLN A 39 -10.02 -17.89 19.61
N LEU A 40 -8.90 -17.19 19.85
CA LEU A 40 -7.63 -17.84 20.19
C LEU A 40 -7.73 -18.72 21.44
N LYS A 41 -8.55 -18.33 22.43
CA LYS A 41 -8.75 -19.15 23.65
C LYS A 41 -9.48 -20.46 23.35
N GLY A 42 -10.38 -20.45 22.36
CA GLY A 42 -11.10 -21.66 21.90
C GLY A 42 -10.32 -22.48 20.87
N TYR A 43 -9.29 -21.91 20.25
CA TYR A 43 -8.48 -22.54 19.20
C TYR A 43 -7.63 -23.72 19.69
N PHE A 44 -7.29 -23.77 20.97
CA PHE A 44 -6.55 -24.89 21.57
C PHE A 44 -7.52 -25.87 22.22
N PRO A 45 -8.06 -26.87 21.50
CA PRO A 45 -8.88 -27.89 22.13
C PRO A 45 -8.02 -28.65 23.14
N SER A 46 -8.56 -28.84 24.34
CA SER A 46 -7.92 -29.59 25.43
C SER A 46 -7.61 -31.03 25.02
N GLU A 47 -8.44 -31.64 24.17
CA GLU A 47 -8.20 -32.90 23.46
C GLU A 47 -8.96 -32.89 22.11
N GLY A 48 -8.31 -33.24 20.99
CA GLY A 48 -8.99 -33.40 19.70
C GLY A 48 -8.28 -32.80 18.47
N LEU A 49 -8.90 -33.03 17.30
CA LEU A 49 -8.54 -32.37 16.04
C LEU A 49 -9.17 -30.98 15.99
N LEU A 50 -8.47 -30.01 15.40
CA LEU A 50 -9.01 -28.67 15.16
C LEU A 50 -10.25 -28.76 14.26
N GLU A 51 -11.36 -28.16 14.67
CA GLU A 51 -12.56 -28.06 13.85
C GLU A 51 -12.25 -27.27 12.57
N ARG A 52 -12.68 -27.78 11.41
CA ARG A 52 -12.43 -27.16 10.09
C ARG A 52 -13.44 -26.04 9.81
N SER A 53 -13.52 -25.06 10.71
CA SER A 53 -14.40 -23.89 10.61
C SER A 53 -13.67 -22.66 10.03
N PRO A 54 -14.37 -21.75 9.35
CA PRO A 54 -13.80 -20.47 8.88
C PRO A 54 -13.15 -19.64 10.00
N GLU A 55 -13.72 -19.69 11.21
CA GLU A 55 -13.20 -18.99 12.39
C GLU A 55 -11.81 -19.49 12.78
N ASN A 56 -11.61 -20.81 12.79
CA ASN A 56 -10.31 -21.41 13.08
C ASN A 56 -9.30 -21.11 11.97
N ALA A 57 -9.73 -21.05 10.70
CA ALA A 57 -8.88 -20.62 9.61
C ALA A 57 -8.40 -19.17 9.79
N ILE A 58 -9.29 -18.26 10.21
CA ILE A 58 -8.93 -16.86 10.53
C ILE A 58 -7.86 -16.80 11.63
N VAL A 59 -8.01 -17.56 12.71
CA VAL A 59 -7.02 -17.59 13.80
C VAL A 59 -5.67 -18.08 13.29
N CYS A 60 -5.64 -19.18 12.52
CA CYS A 60 -4.42 -19.68 11.90
C CYS A 60 -3.75 -18.62 10.99
N LEU A 61 -4.53 -17.92 10.16
CA LEU A 61 -4.00 -16.90 9.25
C LEU A 61 -3.44 -15.69 10.01
N ALA A 62 -4.13 -15.25 11.06
CA ALA A 62 -3.63 -14.18 11.92
C ALA A 62 -2.31 -14.57 12.58
N ILE A 63 -2.19 -15.78 13.11
CA ILE A 63 -0.94 -16.29 13.68
C ILE A 63 0.15 -16.40 12.61
N ALA A 64 -0.18 -16.89 11.42
CA ALA A 64 0.77 -17.02 10.31
C ALA A 64 1.32 -15.66 9.85
N LEU A 65 0.46 -14.64 9.76
CA LEU A 65 0.85 -13.26 9.47
C LEU A 65 1.73 -12.68 10.59
N GLY A 66 1.36 -12.88 11.84
CA GLY A 66 2.17 -12.49 13.00
C GLY A 66 3.57 -13.13 12.96
N ALA A 67 3.65 -14.42 12.61
CA ALA A 67 4.94 -15.10 12.44
C ALA A 67 5.81 -14.51 11.33
N ILE A 68 5.23 -14.02 10.22
CA ILE A 68 5.99 -13.31 9.17
C ILE A 68 6.55 -11.98 9.68
N SER A 69 5.80 -11.30 10.55
CA SER A 69 6.10 -9.96 11.02
C SER A 69 7.25 -9.92 12.06
N ILE A 70 7.49 -10.99 12.83
CA ILE A 70 8.60 -11.05 13.80
C ILE A 70 9.93 -11.46 13.13
N ASP A 71 11.04 -10.96 13.65
CA ASP A 71 12.40 -11.38 13.27
C ASP A 71 12.94 -12.50 14.18
N VAL A 72 12.41 -13.70 14.01
CA VAL A 72 12.91 -14.92 14.70
C VAL A 72 13.58 -15.86 13.69
N SER A 73 14.59 -16.60 14.14
CA SER A 73 15.08 -17.77 13.41
C SER A 73 13.91 -18.73 13.13
N ASP A 74 13.80 -19.19 11.88
CA ASP A 74 12.74 -20.09 11.41
C ASP A 74 11.32 -19.50 11.23
N LYS A 75 11.18 -18.15 11.19
CA LYS A 75 9.89 -17.48 10.94
C LYS A 75 9.14 -18.00 9.71
N GLY A 76 9.87 -18.36 8.66
CA GLY A 76 9.30 -18.88 7.41
C GLY A 76 8.61 -20.24 7.60
N ALA A 77 9.21 -21.17 8.33
CA ALA A 77 8.60 -22.48 8.56
C ALA A 77 7.41 -22.41 9.52
N VAL A 78 7.51 -21.60 10.58
CA VAL A 78 6.41 -21.37 11.53
C VAL A 78 5.22 -20.75 10.82
N ALA A 79 5.43 -19.65 10.09
CA ALA A 79 4.38 -18.99 9.31
C ALA A 79 3.76 -19.95 8.29
N LYS A 80 4.60 -20.69 7.55
CA LYS A 80 4.12 -21.65 6.56
C LYS A 80 3.27 -22.75 7.20
N GLY A 81 3.65 -23.29 8.35
CA GLY A 81 2.89 -24.36 8.97
C GLY A 81 1.48 -23.92 9.40
N TYR A 82 1.33 -22.73 10.00
CA TYR A 82 0.00 -22.21 10.36
C TYR A 82 -0.83 -21.90 9.10
N TYR A 83 -0.17 -21.36 8.06
CA TYR A 83 -0.80 -21.14 6.77
C TYR A 83 -1.26 -22.45 6.10
N ASP A 84 -0.45 -23.52 6.14
CA ASP A 84 -0.80 -24.83 5.56
C ASP A 84 -2.05 -25.43 6.24
N ILE A 85 -2.20 -25.23 7.56
CA ILE A 85 -3.42 -25.61 8.29
C ILE A 85 -4.60 -24.74 7.84
N ALA A 86 -4.43 -23.42 7.82
CA ALA A 86 -5.47 -22.50 7.40
C ALA A 86 -5.97 -22.80 5.99
N ILE A 87 -5.07 -22.93 5.02
CA ILE A 87 -5.41 -23.10 3.62
C ILE A 87 -6.10 -24.45 3.36
N SER A 88 -5.76 -25.48 4.13
CA SER A 88 -6.50 -26.74 4.13
C SER A 88 -7.96 -26.53 4.55
N ILE A 89 -8.23 -25.73 5.59
CA ILE A 89 -9.60 -25.43 6.02
C ILE A 89 -10.31 -24.55 4.99
N VAL A 90 -9.65 -23.50 4.50
CA VAL A 90 -10.16 -22.59 3.46
C VAL A 90 -10.60 -23.36 2.22
N GLY A 91 -9.89 -24.42 1.86
CA GLY A 91 -10.22 -25.29 0.72
C GLY A 91 -11.62 -25.90 0.77
N ASP A 92 -12.14 -26.18 1.96
CA ASP A 92 -13.50 -26.73 2.14
C ASP A 92 -14.57 -25.63 2.19
N GLN A 93 -14.16 -24.36 2.29
CA GLN A 93 -15.01 -23.19 2.55
C GLN A 93 -15.06 -22.24 1.34
N LEU A 94 -14.61 -22.68 0.17
CA LEU A 94 -14.45 -21.83 -1.02
C LEU A 94 -15.77 -21.25 -1.55
N ASP A 95 -16.89 -21.94 -1.32
CA ASP A 95 -18.22 -21.54 -1.80
C ASP A 95 -19.01 -20.70 -0.78
N GLY A 96 -18.42 -20.37 0.38
CA GLY A 96 -19.09 -19.58 1.41
C GLY A 96 -19.19 -18.09 1.08
N ASP A 97 -20.25 -17.44 1.56
CA ASP A 97 -20.64 -16.07 1.23
C ASP A 97 -20.86 -15.16 2.46
N THR A 98 -20.42 -15.61 3.64
CA THR A 98 -20.61 -14.87 4.88
C THR A 98 -19.53 -13.81 5.12
N ARG A 99 -19.73 -12.94 6.11
CA ARG A 99 -18.71 -11.99 6.58
C ARG A 99 -17.41 -12.71 6.97
N THR A 100 -17.52 -13.84 7.67
CA THR A 100 -16.35 -14.63 8.07
C THR A 100 -15.56 -15.12 6.85
N HIS A 101 -16.25 -15.53 5.77
CA HIS A 101 -15.58 -15.90 4.51
C HIS A 101 -14.86 -14.73 3.86
N ALA A 102 -15.49 -13.55 3.80
CA ALA A 102 -14.83 -12.33 3.29
C ALA A 102 -13.55 -12.01 4.08
N GLN A 103 -13.63 -12.02 5.41
CA GLN A 103 -12.49 -11.75 6.30
C GLN A 103 -11.39 -12.80 6.14
N MET A 104 -11.76 -14.08 6.06
CA MET A 104 -10.84 -15.19 5.83
C MET A 104 -10.10 -15.06 4.50
N PHE A 105 -10.81 -14.81 3.39
CA PHE A 105 -10.20 -14.63 2.07
C PHE A 105 -9.27 -13.41 2.02
N LEU A 106 -9.63 -12.29 2.68
CA LEU A 106 -8.74 -11.13 2.80
C LEU A 106 -7.47 -11.43 3.58
N LEU A 107 -7.54 -12.24 4.65
CA LEU A 107 -6.34 -12.65 5.38
C LEU A 107 -5.43 -13.56 4.54
N VAL A 108 -6.00 -14.46 3.72
CA VAL A 108 -5.22 -15.25 2.75
C VAL A 108 -4.55 -14.32 1.74
N ALA A 109 -5.28 -13.34 1.22
CA ALA A 109 -4.72 -12.33 0.32
C ALA A 109 -3.55 -11.58 0.99
N LEU A 110 -3.73 -11.08 2.22
CA LEU A 110 -2.68 -10.39 2.98
C LEU A 110 -1.45 -11.27 3.21
N TYR A 111 -1.63 -12.57 3.45
CA TYR A 111 -0.52 -13.50 3.60
C TYR A 111 0.31 -13.60 2.31
N HIS A 112 -0.34 -13.71 1.15
CA HIS A 112 0.37 -13.69 -0.14
C HIS A 112 0.99 -12.32 -0.44
N TRP A 113 0.32 -11.26 -0.01
CA TRP A 113 0.80 -9.88 -0.15
C TRP A 113 2.12 -9.67 0.59
N ARG A 114 2.21 -10.19 1.82
CA ARG A 114 3.42 -10.23 2.65
C ARG A 114 4.59 -10.98 2.01
N LEU A 115 4.29 -11.98 1.20
CA LEU A 115 5.27 -12.78 0.47
C LEU A 115 5.62 -12.19 -0.91
N ALA A 116 5.12 -10.99 -1.24
CA ALA A 116 5.25 -10.36 -2.55
C ALA A 116 4.76 -11.26 -3.70
N LYS A 117 3.61 -11.92 -3.50
CA LYS A 117 2.92 -12.75 -4.51
C LYS A 117 1.59 -12.10 -4.93
N PRO A 118 1.63 -10.95 -5.63
CA PRO A 118 0.44 -10.16 -5.91
C PRO A 118 -0.59 -10.93 -6.74
N GLU A 119 -0.18 -11.66 -7.78
CA GLU A 119 -1.08 -12.45 -8.64
C GLU A 119 -1.95 -13.44 -7.83
N THR A 120 -1.31 -14.17 -6.92
CA THR A 120 -2.02 -15.10 -6.04
C THR A 120 -2.95 -14.35 -5.10
N ALA A 121 -2.49 -13.23 -4.54
CA ALA A 121 -3.28 -12.45 -3.63
C ALA A 121 -4.52 -11.82 -4.29
N MET A 122 -4.40 -11.37 -5.54
CA MET A 122 -5.53 -10.84 -6.33
C MET A 122 -6.64 -11.86 -6.52
N SER A 123 -6.31 -13.13 -6.76
CA SER A 123 -7.30 -14.20 -6.85
C SER A 123 -8.11 -14.37 -5.55
N TRP A 124 -7.48 -14.13 -4.39
CA TRP A 124 -8.15 -14.17 -3.08
C TRP A 124 -8.94 -12.89 -2.80
N ILE A 125 -8.45 -11.74 -3.26
CA ILE A 125 -9.20 -10.47 -3.21
C ILE A 125 -10.50 -10.62 -4.00
N ASP A 126 -10.47 -11.19 -5.22
CA ASP A 126 -11.67 -11.38 -6.02
C ASP A 126 -12.72 -12.27 -5.32
N LYS A 127 -12.27 -13.34 -4.63
CA LYS A 127 -13.14 -14.17 -3.79
C LYS A 127 -13.74 -13.36 -2.64
N ALA A 128 -12.93 -12.58 -1.93
CA ALA A 128 -13.41 -11.70 -0.87
C ALA A 128 -14.41 -10.65 -1.40
N SER A 129 -14.11 -10.02 -2.54
CA SER A 129 -14.95 -9.01 -3.20
C SER A 129 -16.33 -9.56 -3.50
N ARG A 130 -16.43 -10.82 -3.97
CA ARG A 130 -17.73 -11.48 -4.19
C ARG A 130 -18.55 -11.60 -2.91
N CYS A 131 -17.96 -12.00 -1.80
CA CYS A 131 -18.66 -12.07 -0.50
C CYS A 131 -19.07 -10.66 -0.04
N ILE A 132 -18.15 -9.69 -0.12
CA ILE A 132 -18.38 -8.29 0.26
C ILE A 132 -19.53 -7.70 -0.55
N LEU A 133 -19.59 -7.96 -1.84
CA LEU A 133 -20.66 -7.53 -2.73
C LEU A 133 -22.04 -7.99 -2.24
N HIS A 134 -22.14 -9.27 -1.93
CA HIS A 134 -23.38 -9.85 -1.42
C HIS A 134 -23.79 -9.17 -0.10
N LEU A 135 -22.84 -8.97 0.81
CA LEU A 135 -23.07 -8.31 2.09
C LEU A 135 -23.49 -6.85 1.92
N LEU A 136 -22.81 -6.08 1.06
CA LEU A 136 -23.15 -4.68 0.80
C LEU A 136 -24.56 -4.51 0.21
N ARG A 137 -24.99 -5.42 -0.67
CA ARG A 137 -26.38 -5.43 -1.19
C ARG A 137 -27.37 -5.71 -0.06
N ARG A 138 -27.10 -6.73 0.74
CA ARG A 138 -27.99 -7.16 1.83
C ARG A 138 -28.18 -6.08 2.91
N GLU A 139 -27.15 -5.29 3.15
CA GLU A 139 -27.17 -4.17 4.11
C GLU A 139 -27.61 -2.85 3.45
N HIS A 140 -28.19 -2.89 2.24
CA HIS A 140 -28.67 -1.74 1.46
C HIS A 140 -27.64 -0.64 1.18
N PHE A 141 -26.33 -0.93 1.25
CA PHE A 141 -25.29 0.04 0.93
C PHE A 141 -25.21 0.42 -0.57
N ARG A 142 -26.14 -0.09 -1.40
CA ARG A 142 -26.14 0.05 -2.87
C ARG A 142 -27.40 0.70 -3.45
N GLU A 143 -28.48 0.80 -2.70
CA GLU A 143 -29.81 1.05 -3.26
C GLU A 143 -30.29 2.51 -3.10
N GLU A 144 -29.60 3.32 -2.28
CA GLU A 144 -30.07 4.65 -1.91
C GLU A 144 -29.36 5.80 -2.62
N THR A 145 -30.11 6.88 -2.88
CA THR A 145 -29.60 8.17 -3.36
C THR A 145 -28.80 8.93 -2.30
N GLN A 146 -28.96 8.56 -1.02
CA GLN A 146 -28.21 9.07 0.12
C GLN A 146 -27.14 8.07 0.55
N LYS A 147 -26.00 8.57 1.03
CA LYS A 147 -24.93 7.71 1.55
C LYS A 147 -25.44 6.99 2.82
N PRO A 148 -25.48 5.66 2.83
CA PRO A 148 -26.03 4.89 3.95
C PRO A 148 -25.21 5.13 5.23
N ILE A 149 -25.88 5.15 6.38
CA ILE A 149 -25.25 5.34 7.69
C ILE A 149 -24.87 3.97 8.26
N ILE A 150 -23.66 3.86 8.82
CA ILE A 150 -23.24 2.66 9.53
C ILE A 150 -23.94 2.63 10.89
N THR A 151 -24.73 1.59 11.16
CA THR A 151 -25.56 1.50 12.38
C THR A 151 -25.11 0.41 13.36
N SER A 152 -24.23 -0.48 12.95
CA SER A 152 -23.78 -1.59 13.78
C SER A 152 -22.29 -1.92 13.59
N PRO A 153 -21.63 -2.50 14.61
CA PRO A 153 -20.25 -2.99 14.48
C PRO A 153 -20.08 -4.02 13.36
N ARG A 154 -21.14 -4.79 13.05
CA ARG A 154 -21.13 -5.75 11.94
C ARG A 154 -21.05 -5.06 10.59
N GLN A 155 -21.83 -4.00 10.39
CA GLN A 155 -21.78 -3.19 9.17
C GLN A 155 -20.43 -2.49 9.03
N GLN A 156 -19.89 -1.97 10.13
CA GLN A 156 -18.55 -1.37 10.18
C GLN A 156 -17.47 -2.34 9.66
N GLU A 157 -17.47 -3.61 10.11
CA GLU A 157 -16.52 -4.61 9.62
C GLU A 157 -16.68 -4.92 8.13
N VAL A 158 -17.92 -4.95 7.62
CA VAL A 158 -18.18 -5.15 6.18
C VAL A 158 -17.64 -3.98 5.36
N VAL A 159 -17.88 -2.75 5.82
CA VAL A 159 -17.37 -1.53 5.17
C VAL A 159 -15.84 -1.50 5.20
N LEU A 160 -15.22 -1.85 6.33
CA LEU A 160 -13.76 -1.94 6.46
C LEU A 160 -13.17 -3.02 5.55
N ALA A 161 -13.80 -4.20 5.48
CA ALA A 161 -13.40 -5.26 4.56
C ALA A 161 -13.51 -4.80 3.10
N ALA A 162 -14.57 -4.06 2.77
CA ALA A 162 -14.78 -3.51 1.43
C ALA A 162 -13.67 -2.52 1.03
N TRP A 163 -13.39 -1.53 1.88
CA TRP A 163 -12.31 -0.57 1.63
C TRP A 163 -10.93 -1.25 1.60
N THR A 164 -10.69 -2.25 2.46
CA THR A 164 -9.44 -3.01 2.43
C THR A 164 -9.26 -3.75 1.10
N ALA A 165 -10.30 -4.46 0.64
CA ALA A 165 -10.29 -5.15 -0.65
C ALA A 165 -10.01 -4.19 -1.81
N TYR A 166 -10.70 -3.05 -1.82
CA TYR A 166 -10.51 -1.98 -2.80
C TYR A 166 -9.07 -1.47 -2.84
N LEU A 167 -8.55 -1.06 -1.69
CA LEU A 167 -7.21 -0.47 -1.59
C LEU A 167 -6.10 -1.47 -1.97
N MET A 168 -6.26 -2.75 -1.60
CA MET A 168 -5.31 -3.79 -2.01
C MET A 168 -5.36 -4.01 -3.52
N TRP A 169 -6.56 -4.13 -4.10
CA TRP A 169 -6.75 -4.33 -5.54
C TRP A 169 -6.18 -3.16 -6.35
N ASP A 170 -6.56 -1.93 -6.00
CA ASP A 170 -6.17 -0.71 -6.71
C ASP A 170 -4.65 -0.50 -6.71
N SER A 171 -3.97 -0.93 -5.64
CA SER A 171 -2.52 -0.74 -5.49
C SER A 171 -1.65 -1.55 -6.46
N VAL A 172 -2.23 -2.47 -7.24
CA VAL A 172 -1.48 -3.38 -8.15
C VAL A 172 -2.22 -3.66 -9.45
N ALA A 173 -3.54 -3.44 -9.54
CA ALA A 173 -4.33 -3.82 -10.71
C ALA A 173 -3.78 -3.27 -12.03
N ALA A 174 -3.35 -2.00 -12.04
CA ALA A 174 -2.74 -1.38 -13.22
C ALA A 174 -1.39 -2.01 -13.60
N ASP A 175 -0.58 -2.40 -12.62
CA ASP A 175 0.75 -2.99 -12.85
C ASP A 175 0.68 -4.40 -13.44
N LEU A 176 -0.39 -5.14 -13.13
CA LEU A 176 -0.60 -6.51 -13.61
C LEU A 176 -1.49 -6.59 -14.86
N ASP A 177 -1.90 -5.46 -15.42
CA ASP A 177 -2.82 -5.38 -16.57
C ASP A 177 -4.08 -6.24 -16.36
N LEU A 178 -4.63 -6.20 -15.14
CA LEU A 178 -5.79 -7.00 -14.78
C LEU A 178 -7.08 -6.33 -15.25
N PRO A 179 -8.10 -7.12 -15.65
CA PRO A 179 -9.39 -6.56 -16.01
C PRO A 179 -9.99 -5.83 -14.81
N THR A 180 -10.76 -4.78 -15.09
CA THR A 180 -11.36 -3.99 -14.01
C THR A 180 -12.27 -4.86 -13.15
N ASN A 181 -12.06 -4.80 -11.83
CA ASN A 181 -12.92 -5.50 -10.90
C ASN A 181 -14.18 -4.65 -10.69
N THR A 182 -15.19 -4.94 -11.52
CA THR A 182 -16.52 -4.29 -11.50
C THR A 182 -17.21 -4.33 -10.14
N THR A 183 -16.82 -5.24 -9.25
CA THR A 183 -17.32 -5.28 -7.87
C THR A 183 -16.77 -4.11 -7.05
N LEU A 184 -15.50 -3.78 -7.27
CA LEU A 184 -14.75 -2.76 -6.56
C LEU A 184 -14.90 -1.36 -7.19
N GLU A 185 -15.24 -1.24 -8.48
CA GLU A 185 -15.62 0.04 -9.12
C GLU A 185 -16.79 0.75 -8.42
N LEU A 186 -17.61 -0.01 -7.70
CA LEU A 186 -18.81 0.50 -7.03
C LEU A 186 -18.55 0.97 -5.59
N LEU A 187 -17.33 0.80 -5.09
CA LEU A 187 -16.94 1.19 -3.72
C LEU A 187 -16.96 2.68 -3.40
N PRO A 188 -16.77 3.63 -4.33
CA PRO A 188 -16.91 5.05 -4.03
C PRO A 188 -18.30 5.44 -3.46
N ARG A 189 -19.31 4.55 -3.59
CA ARG A 189 -20.66 4.70 -3.02
C ARG A 189 -20.78 4.20 -1.57
N VAL A 190 -19.83 3.40 -1.10
CA VAL A 190 -19.79 2.89 0.27
C VAL A 190 -19.39 4.03 1.22
N PRO A 191 -20.02 4.18 2.38
CA PRO A 191 -19.63 5.20 3.36
C PRO A 191 -18.20 4.98 3.86
N LEU A 192 -17.57 6.05 4.34
CA LEU A 192 -16.31 5.93 5.08
C LEU A 192 -16.58 5.21 6.42
N PRO A 193 -15.62 4.43 6.94
CA PRO A 193 -15.79 3.63 8.16
C PRO A 193 -15.77 4.47 9.46
N TYR A 194 -16.52 5.57 9.52
CA TYR A 194 -16.58 6.47 10.66
C TYR A 194 -17.92 6.38 11.41
N ASP A 195 -17.84 6.15 12.72
CA ASP A 195 -18.95 6.38 13.65
C ASP A 195 -18.37 6.93 14.96
N SER A 196 -18.74 8.16 15.30
CA SER A 196 -18.31 8.83 16.53
C SER A 196 -18.82 8.17 17.81
N ASN A 197 -19.85 7.33 17.72
CA ASN A 197 -20.50 6.71 18.87
C ASN A 197 -19.96 5.30 19.19
N LEU A 198 -19.24 4.67 18.26
CA LEU A 198 -18.76 3.30 18.40
C LEU A 198 -17.40 3.19 19.12
N TRP A 199 -16.60 4.27 19.17
CA TRP A 199 -15.19 4.18 19.58
C TRP A 199 -14.88 5.20 20.69
N LYS A 200 -14.86 4.71 21.93
CA LYS A 200 -14.64 5.54 23.14
C LYS A 200 -13.18 5.60 23.57
N ASP A 201 -12.34 4.69 23.11
CA ASP A 201 -10.92 4.61 23.45
C ASP A 201 -10.09 5.56 22.56
N PRO A 202 -9.24 6.43 23.14
CA PRO A 202 -8.34 7.31 22.39
C PRO A 202 -7.44 6.60 21.38
N ASP A 203 -6.92 5.41 21.71
CA ASP A 203 -6.03 4.66 20.82
C ASP A 203 -6.78 4.10 19.62
N GLU A 204 -8.00 3.59 19.83
CA GLU A 204 -8.87 3.12 18.75
C GLU A 204 -9.30 4.26 17.83
N ARG A 205 -9.53 5.45 18.40
CA ARG A 205 -9.81 6.67 17.64
C ARG A 205 -8.61 7.08 16.78
N TYR A 206 -7.39 7.00 17.30
CA TYR A 206 -6.18 7.33 16.54
C TYR A 206 -5.97 6.40 15.34
N VAL A 207 -6.17 5.10 15.53
CA VAL A 207 -6.12 4.08 14.45
C VAL A 207 -7.19 4.37 13.39
N GLN A 208 -8.40 4.71 13.82
CA GLN A 208 -9.51 5.00 12.91
C GLN A 208 -9.28 6.26 12.07
N LEU A 209 -8.80 7.34 12.70
CA LEU A 209 -8.47 8.58 12.00
C LEU A 209 -7.43 8.31 10.91
N HIS A 210 -6.38 7.54 11.23
CA HIS A 210 -5.40 7.10 10.24
C HIS A 210 -6.02 6.36 9.06
N HIS A 211 -6.91 5.39 9.31
CA HIS A 211 -7.55 4.64 8.24
C HIS A 211 -8.42 5.48 7.34
N ILE A 212 -9.24 6.35 7.91
CA ILE A 212 -10.12 7.21 7.13
C ILE A 212 -9.29 8.17 6.28
N SER A 213 -8.28 8.81 6.89
CA SER A 213 -7.36 9.67 6.16
C SER A 213 -6.64 8.92 5.03
N TYR A 214 -6.17 7.70 5.31
CA TYR A 214 -5.52 6.86 4.29
C TYR A 214 -6.45 6.49 3.14
N ILE A 215 -7.68 6.04 3.43
CA ILE A 215 -8.70 5.73 2.43
C ILE A 215 -8.98 6.95 1.56
N MET A 216 -9.22 8.12 2.18
CA MET A 216 -9.51 9.37 1.46
C MET A 216 -8.36 9.78 0.54
N LEU A 217 -7.12 9.61 1.00
CA LEU A 217 -5.94 9.93 0.20
C LEU A 217 -5.78 8.99 -1.00
N CYS A 218 -5.98 7.68 -0.81
CA CYS A 218 -5.89 6.72 -1.90
C CYS A 218 -7.01 6.91 -2.92
N ASP A 219 -8.24 7.15 -2.47
CA ASP A 219 -9.39 7.46 -3.33
C ASP A 219 -9.18 8.77 -4.11
N MET A 220 -8.60 9.79 -3.46
CA MET A 220 -8.14 11.00 -4.17
C MET A 220 -7.11 10.62 -5.24
N LEU A 221 -6.02 9.96 -4.87
CA LEU A 221 -4.95 9.58 -5.80
C LEU A 221 -5.46 8.80 -7.02
N HIS A 222 -6.36 7.82 -6.80
CA HIS A 222 -6.94 7.03 -7.88
C HIS A 222 -7.68 7.92 -8.91
N ARG A 223 -8.55 8.83 -8.44
CA ARG A 223 -9.23 9.81 -9.31
C ARG A 223 -8.24 10.68 -10.07
N LEU A 224 -7.23 11.19 -9.36
CA LEU A 224 -6.19 12.02 -9.95
C LEU A 224 -5.46 11.30 -11.08
N CYS A 225 -5.01 10.07 -10.84
CA CYS A 225 -4.30 9.28 -11.85
C CYS A 225 -5.19 8.97 -13.06
N SER A 226 -6.45 8.58 -12.85
CA SER A 226 -7.38 8.27 -13.93
C SER A 226 -7.64 9.47 -14.87
N GLU A 227 -7.66 10.68 -14.32
CA GLU A 227 -7.82 11.92 -15.08
C GLU A 227 -6.51 12.42 -15.72
N LEU A 228 -5.37 12.15 -15.08
CA LEU A 228 -4.06 12.69 -15.47
C LEU A 228 -3.35 11.91 -16.57
N PHE A 229 -3.46 10.58 -16.61
CA PHE A 229 -2.68 9.78 -17.54
C PHE A 229 -3.09 9.79 -19.03
N PRO A 230 -4.26 10.29 -19.49
CA PRO A 230 -4.50 10.50 -20.92
C PRO A 230 -3.85 11.80 -21.44
N VAL A 231 -2.61 12.13 -21.06
CA VAL A 231 -1.88 13.30 -21.57
C VAL A 231 -1.62 13.14 -23.08
N SER A 232 -2.05 14.12 -23.87
CA SER A 232 -1.73 14.19 -25.29
C SER A 232 -0.32 14.73 -25.48
N ALA A 233 0.45 14.14 -26.39
CA ALA A 233 1.78 14.64 -26.79
C ALA A 233 1.77 16.07 -27.36
N SER A 234 0.59 16.64 -27.62
CA SER A 234 0.38 17.98 -28.17
C SER A 234 0.30 19.11 -27.12
N ASP A 235 0.27 18.80 -25.82
CA ASP A 235 0.06 19.80 -24.78
C ASP A 235 1.30 20.68 -24.58
N SER A 236 1.11 22.00 -24.38
CA SER A 236 2.22 22.88 -24.01
C SER A 236 2.61 22.72 -22.53
N PHE A 237 3.85 23.08 -22.16
CA PHE A 237 4.31 23.08 -20.77
C PHE A 237 3.39 23.89 -19.83
N THR A 238 2.89 25.03 -20.31
CA THR A 238 2.00 25.91 -19.54
C THR A 238 0.66 25.23 -19.26
N ASP A 239 0.06 24.58 -20.26
CA ASP A 239 -1.21 23.88 -20.12
C ASP A 239 -1.08 22.71 -19.14
N LEU A 240 0.05 22.00 -19.21
CA LEU A 240 0.33 20.88 -18.32
C LEU A 240 0.48 21.35 -16.87
N ILE A 241 1.24 22.42 -16.61
CA ILE A 241 1.40 22.99 -15.26
C ILE A 241 0.06 23.47 -14.71
N GLN A 242 -0.73 24.20 -15.51
CA GLN A 242 -2.05 24.68 -15.10
C GLN A 242 -2.99 23.52 -14.76
N ARG A 243 -2.90 22.41 -15.48
CA ARG A 243 -3.68 21.19 -15.18
C ARG A 243 -3.22 20.48 -13.91
N LEU A 244 -1.92 20.50 -13.60
CA LEU A 244 -1.37 19.85 -12.41
C LEU A 244 -1.62 20.62 -11.12
N GLN A 245 -1.72 21.95 -11.19
CA GLN A 245 -1.81 22.81 -10.01
C GLN A 245 -3.01 22.49 -9.09
N PRO A 246 -4.25 22.30 -9.60
CA PRO A 246 -5.40 21.95 -8.75
C PRO A 246 -5.20 20.67 -7.96
N TYR A 247 -4.49 19.70 -8.52
CA TYR A 247 -4.21 18.42 -7.89
C TYR A 247 -3.17 18.55 -6.77
N GLN A 248 -2.14 19.36 -6.98
CA GLN A 248 -1.17 19.68 -5.92
C GLN A 248 -1.83 20.46 -4.77
N GLU A 249 -2.68 21.43 -5.09
CA GLU A 249 -3.46 22.18 -4.10
C GLU A 249 -4.40 21.26 -3.32
N SER A 250 -5.03 20.29 -3.98
CA SER A 250 -5.91 19.29 -3.35
C SER A 250 -5.17 18.43 -2.33
N LEU A 251 -3.98 17.91 -2.68
CA LEU A 251 -3.14 17.14 -1.75
C LEU A 251 -2.71 18.00 -0.56
N ASN A 252 -2.28 19.23 -0.80
CA ASN A 252 -1.87 20.15 0.27
C ASN A 252 -3.03 20.54 1.18
N SER A 253 -4.22 20.76 0.60
CA SER A 253 -5.45 21.06 1.33
C SER A 253 -5.87 19.88 2.20
N TRP A 254 -5.84 18.66 1.64
CA TRP A 254 -6.08 17.42 2.38
C TRP A 254 -5.15 17.29 3.59
N ARG A 255 -3.84 17.49 3.41
CA ARG A 255 -2.86 17.43 4.50
C ARG A 255 -3.13 18.47 5.59
N ARG A 256 -3.49 19.70 5.20
CA ARG A 256 -3.85 20.78 6.13
C ARG A 256 -5.15 20.51 6.89
N ALA A 257 -6.09 19.79 6.27
CA ALA A 257 -7.38 19.43 6.85
C ALA A 257 -7.32 18.22 7.80
N LEU A 258 -6.18 17.54 7.91
CA LEU A 258 -6.00 16.44 8.84
C LEU A 258 -6.19 16.90 10.30
N ASP A 259 -6.66 15.95 11.12
CA ASP A 259 -6.67 16.08 12.57
C ASP A 259 -5.26 16.46 13.08
N PRO A 260 -5.13 17.35 14.08
CA PRO A 260 -3.83 17.78 14.58
C PRO A 260 -2.90 16.62 14.97
N SER A 261 -3.45 15.50 15.45
CA SER A 261 -2.68 14.31 15.82
C SER A 261 -2.04 13.56 14.63
N LEU A 262 -2.52 13.82 13.41
CA LEU A 262 -2.03 13.19 12.17
C LEU A 262 -1.14 14.11 11.33
N ARG A 263 -1.12 15.41 11.64
CA ARG A 263 -0.47 16.44 10.82
C ARG A 263 1.05 16.35 10.94
N TRP A 264 1.75 16.73 9.86
CA TRP A 264 3.20 16.80 9.84
C TRP A 264 3.70 17.91 8.93
N ASP A 265 4.92 18.35 9.22
CA ASP A 265 5.64 19.35 8.44
C ASP A 265 6.69 18.72 7.51
N ASN A 266 7.13 19.46 6.50
CA ASN A 266 8.04 18.93 5.48
C ASN A 266 9.41 18.52 6.04
N ASP A 267 9.84 19.18 7.12
CA ASP A 267 11.13 18.99 7.75
C ASP A 267 11.11 17.93 8.86
N ASP A 268 9.93 17.37 9.16
CA ASP A 268 9.80 16.30 10.12
C ASP A 268 10.61 15.07 9.70
N SER A 269 11.21 14.41 10.69
CA SER A 269 11.79 13.08 10.53
C SER A 269 10.70 12.06 10.15
N ALA A 270 11.13 10.92 9.63
CA ALA A 270 10.22 9.79 9.45
C ALA A 270 9.62 9.40 10.82
N PRO A 271 8.31 9.10 10.89
CA PRO A 271 7.66 8.74 12.13
C PRO A 271 8.07 7.33 12.57
N ASP A 272 8.03 7.11 13.89
CA ASP A 272 8.41 5.83 14.49
C ASP A 272 7.26 4.82 14.54
N ASP A 273 6.03 5.23 14.24
CA ASP A 273 4.85 4.38 14.22
C ASP A 273 4.42 4.00 12.79
N ILE A 274 3.88 2.79 12.65
CA ILE A 274 3.56 2.19 11.36
C ILE A 274 2.41 2.89 10.62
N LEU A 275 1.49 3.55 11.34
CA LEU A 275 0.30 4.19 10.79
C LEU A 275 0.66 5.53 10.14
N SER A 276 1.35 6.39 10.89
CA SER A 276 1.88 7.66 10.39
C SER A 276 2.84 7.40 9.24
N LEU A 277 3.67 6.36 9.34
CA LEU A 277 4.61 6.00 8.29
C LEU A 277 3.88 5.64 7.00
N ARG A 278 2.86 4.77 7.05
CA ARG A 278 2.04 4.43 5.88
C ARG A 278 1.37 5.65 5.28
N LEU A 279 0.78 6.52 6.11
CA LEU A 279 0.07 7.70 5.65
C LEU A 279 1.00 8.68 4.93
N ARG A 280 2.18 8.96 5.51
CA ARG A 280 3.19 9.86 4.91
C ARG A 280 3.82 9.25 3.65
N CYS A 281 4.07 7.93 3.62
CA CYS A 281 4.52 7.24 2.40
C CYS A 281 3.55 7.46 1.25
N GLU A 282 2.26 7.23 1.49
CA GLU A 282 1.22 7.36 0.49
C GLU A 282 1.08 8.80 -0.01
N TYR A 283 1.20 9.78 0.88
CA TYR A 283 1.14 11.20 0.50
C TYR A 283 2.29 11.59 -0.43
N TRP A 284 3.53 11.23 -0.07
CA TRP A 284 4.67 11.56 -0.92
C TRP A 284 4.65 10.82 -2.24
N LYS A 285 4.16 9.56 -2.25
CA LYS A 285 3.88 8.83 -3.48
C LYS A 285 2.89 9.59 -4.36
N ALA A 286 1.77 10.06 -3.81
CA ALA A 286 0.79 10.86 -4.54
C ALA A 286 1.37 12.17 -5.09
N CYS A 287 2.13 12.91 -4.26
CA CYS A 287 2.80 14.14 -4.69
C CYS A 287 3.77 13.92 -5.85
N HIS A 288 4.47 12.78 -5.88
CA HIS A 288 5.37 12.44 -6.96
C HIS A 288 4.59 12.02 -8.22
N LEU A 289 3.61 11.11 -8.08
CA LEU A 289 2.79 10.61 -9.19
C LEU A 289 2.08 11.72 -9.97
N VAL A 290 1.47 12.69 -9.28
CA VAL A 290 0.80 13.84 -9.92
C VAL A 290 1.77 14.66 -10.79
N ARG A 291 3.06 14.69 -10.46
CA ARG A 291 4.07 15.47 -11.20
C ARG A 291 4.78 14.67 -12.30
N ARG A 292 4.60 13.35 -12.35
CA ARG A 292 5.29 12.49 -13.33
C ARG A 292 4.97 12.85 -14.79
N PRO A 293 3.72 13.11 -15.20
CA PRO A 293 3.44 13.45 -16.60
C PRO A 293 4.19 14.73 -17.06
N PHE A 294 4.33 15.70 -16.16
CA PHE A 294 5.14 16.89 -16.45
C PHE A 294 6.62 16.57 -16.58
N LEU A 295 7.15 15.76 -15.67
CA LEU A 295 8.55 15.36 -15.75
C LEU A 295 8.84 14.59 -17.05
N ASP A 296 7.95 13.67 -17.40
CA ASP A 296 8.03 12.88 -18.63
C ASP A 296 8.02 13.78 -19.88
N HIS A 297 7.09 14.75 -19.93
CA HIS A 297 7.00 15.71 -21.03
C HIS A 297 8.26 16.60 -21.15
N VAL A 298 8.83 17.05 -20.02
CA VAL A 298 10.11 17.80 -20.00
C VAL A 298 11.26 16.95 -20.52
N LEU A 299 11.34 15.69 -20.11
CA LEU A 299 12.42 14.78 -20.50
C LEU A 299 12.35 14.37 -21.98
N HIS A 300 11.15 14.19 -22.54
CA HIS A 300 10.99 13.85 -23.95
C HIS A 300 11.20 15.03 -24.89
N ASN A 301 10.86 16.23 -24.44
CA ASN A 301 11.02 17.45 -25.23
C ASN A 301 12.26 18.24 -24.80
N LEU A 302 13.31 17.60 -24.27
CA LEU A 302 14.47 18.30 -23.71
C LEU A 302 15.07 19.33 -24.67
N ASP A 303 15.24 19.02 -25.95
CA ASP A 303 15.83 19.96 -26.92
C ASP A 303 14.91 21.17 -27.14
N GLN A 304 13.61 20.94 -27.29
CA GLN A 304 12.61 22.00 -27.41
C GLN A 304 12.47 22.79 -26.10
N ALA A 305 12.52 22.13 -24.95
CA ALA A 305 12.54 22.76 -23.65
C ALA A 305 13.78 23.64 -23.51
N HIS A 306 14.98 23.21 -23.95
CA HIS A 306 16.19 24.04 -23.94
C HIS A 306 16.05 25.27 -24.86
N CYS A 307 15.41 25.13 -26.03
CA CYS A 307 15.10 26.25 -26.92
C CYS A 307 14.01 27.19 -26.33
N ASP A 308 12.95 26.65 -25.72
CA ASP A 308 11.89 27.42 -25.04
C ASP A 308 12.40 28.07 -23.74
N LEU A 309 13.44 27.49 -23.14
CA LEU A 309 14.23 28.05 -22.04
C LEU A 309 15.14 29.22 -22.49
N GLU A 310 15.27 29.48 -23.80
CA GLU A 310 15.75 30.76 -24.35
C GLU A 310 14.64 31.83 -24.38
N GLY A 311 13.41 31.47 -24.00
CA GLY A 311 12.30 32.36 -23.75
C GLY A 311 12.47 33.25 -22.50
N THR A 312 11.37 33.81 -22.00
CA THR A 312 11.42 34.73 -20.85
C THR A 312 11.97 34.04 -19.60
N VAL A 313 12.76 34.77 -18.80
CA VAL A 313 13.34 34.28 -17.52
C VAL A 313 12.28 33.64 -16.61
N ALA A 314 11.04 34.15 -16.64
CA ALA A 314 9.93 33.62 -15.87
C ALA A 314 9.54 32.18 -16.26
N PHE A 315 9.50 31.86 -17.57
CA PHE A 315 9.19 30.52 -18.04
C PHE A 315 10.26 29.52 -17.60
N LYS A 316 11.53 29.92 -17.69
CA LYS A 316 12.67 29.11 -17.25
C LYS A 316 12.61 28.76 -15.76
N LEU A 317 12.33 29.75 -14.92
CA LEU A 317 12.16 29.54 -13.48
C LEU A 317 10.97 28.61 -13.19
N MET A 318 9.84 28.80 -13.89
CA MET A 318 8.65 27.97 -13.70
C MET A 318 8.91 26.49 -13.99
N VAL A 319 9.53 26.16 -15.13
CA VAL A 319 9.90 24.77 -15.45
C VAL A 319 10.91 24.27 -14.42
N GLN A 320 11.85 25.12 -14.00
CA GLN A 320 12.86 24.76 -13.00
C GLN A 320 12.28 24.36 -11.64
N ASP A 321 11.34 25.15 -11.15
CA ASP A 321 10.64 24.91 -9.89
C ASP A 321 9.81 23.63 -9.97
N ALA A 322 9.14 23.38 -11.10
CA ALA A 322 8.30 22.19 -11.28
C ALA A 322 9.11 20.88 -11.30
N VAL A 323 10.24 20.85 -12.01
CA VAL A 323 11.16 19.69 -11.99
C VAL A 323 11.75 19.48 -10.60
N THR A 324 12.19 20.56 -9.94
CA THR A 324 12.75 20.49 -8.58
C THR A 324 11.71 19.95 -7.59
N ALA A 325 10.46 20.38 -7.68
CA ALA A 325 9.37 19.88 -6.85
C ALA A 325 9.05 18.39 -7.12
N CYS A 326 9.13 17.95 -8.38
CA CYS A 326 8.94 16.54 -8.75
C CYS A 326 10.04 15.65 -8.17
N LEU A 327 11.29 16.08 -8.30
CA LEU A 327 12.45 15.40 -7.73
C LEU A 327 12.35 15.34 -6.21
N TRP A 328 12.04 16.45 -5.56
CA TRP A 328 11.93 16.51 -4.11
C TRP A 328 10.82 15.58 -3.59
N ALA A 329 9.63 15.59 -4.23
CA ALA A 329 8.57 14.64 -3.88
C ALA A 329 8.98 13.18 -4.11
N GLY A 330 9.72 12.91 -5.19
CA GLY A 330 10.32 11.61 -5.46
C GLY A 330 11.25 11.18 -4.32
N PHE A 331 12.21 12.04 -3.94
CA PHE A 331 13.14 11.78 -2.84
C PHE A 331 12.45 11.52 -1.52
N GLN A 332 11.45 12.34 -1.17
CA GLN A 332 10.66 12.08 0.03
C GLN A 332 9.96 10.74 -0.07
N SER A 333 9.32 10.42 -1.20
CA SER A 333 8.65 9.13 -1.38
C SER A 333 9.63 7.96 -1.19
N ILE A 334 10.81 8.02 -1.80
CA ILE A 334 11.87 7.02 -1.66
C ILE A 334 12.33 6.90 -0.20
N ARG A 335 12.62 8.02 0.46
CA ARG A 335 13.05 8.09 1.87
C ARG A 335 12.03 7.39 2.77
N TYR A 336 10.77 7.77 2.66
CA TYR A 336 9.68 7.21 3.46
C TYR A 336 9.46 5.72 3.16
N LEU A 337 9.53 5.30 1.89
CA LEU A 337 9.42 3.89 1.52
C LEU A 337 10.60 3.05 2.07
N ASN A 338 11.81 3.61 2.13
CA ASN A 338 12.97 2.95 2.76
C ASN A 338 12.77 2.80 4.27
N HIS A 339 12.24 3.83 4.93
CA HIS A 339 11.85 3.71 6.34
C HIS A 339 10.77 2.62 6.51
N ALA A 340 9.72 2.61 5.66
CA ALA A 340 8.66 1.61 5.68
C ALA A 340 9.14 0.17 5.51
N GLN A 341 10.22 -0.07 4.75
CA GLN A 341 10.82 -1.39 4.63
C GLN A 341 11.39 -1.89 5.95
N ARG A 342 11.95 -1.01 6.80
CA ARG A 342 12.41 -1.38 8.15
C ARG A 342 11.25 -1.85 9.04
N TYR A 343 10.08 -1.24 8.86
CA TYR A 343 8.85 -1.63 9.56
C TYR A 343 8.13 -2.81 8.93
N LYS A 344 8.70 -3.40 7.86
CA LYS A 344 8.10 -4.51 7.11
C LYS A 344 6.63 -4.21 6.83
N LEU A 345 6.29 -3.14 6.11
CA LEU A 345 4.88 -2.93 5.76
C LEU A 345 4.32 -4.14 4.97
N PRO A 346 3.01 -4.47 5.11
CA PRO A 346 2.41 -5.63 4.46
C PRO A 346 2.51 -5.64 2.95
N ASN A 347 2.60 -4.44 2.34
CA ASN A 347 2.68 -4.25 0.91
C ASN A 347 4.11 -4.19 0.38
N ALA A 348 4.91 -5.23 0.65
CA ALA A 348 6.29 -5.28 0.19
C ALA A 348 6.41 -5.12 -1.33
N TYR A 349 5.49 -5.73 -2.10
CA TYR A 349 5.46 -5.61 -3.56
C TYR A 349 5.25 -4.17 -4.03
N SER A 350 4.12 -3.52 -3.73
CA SER A 350 3.83 -2.19 -4.28
C SER A 350 4.79 -1.14 -3.72
N ILE A 351 5.32 -1.31 -2.50
CA ILE A 351 6.33 -0.39 -1.94
C ILE A 351 7.59 -0.43 -2.80
N VAL A 352 8.12 -1.62 -3.04
CA VAL A 352 9.38 -1.79 -3.77
C VAL A 352 9.19 -1.44 -5.25
N HIS A 353 8.05 -1.78 -5.84
CA HIS A 353 7.73 -1.40 -7.23
C HIS A 353 7.54 0.12 -7.39
N ALA A 354 6.89 0.79 -6.43
CA ALA A 354 6.79 2.25 -6.44
C ALA A 354 8.18 2.91 -6.30
N GLN A 355 9.05 2.37 -5.45
CA GLN A 355 10.45 2.83 -5.34
C GLN A 355 11.21 2.64 -6.65
N PHE A 356 11.05 1.51 -7.32
CA PHE A 356 11.62 1.25 -8.64
C PHE A 356 11.25 2.37 -9.62
N GLY A 357 9.96 2.66 -9.77
CA GLY A 357 9.50 3.73 -10.66
C GLY A 357 10.03 5.12 -10.26
N ASN A 358 10.08 5.43 -8.96
CA ASN A 358 10.65 6.68 -8.47
C ASN A 358 12.15 6.79 -8.76
N MET A 359 12.90 5.70 -8.62
CA MET A 359 14.32 5.63 -8.94
C MET A 359 14.57 5.92 -10.42
N LEU A 360 13.77 5.34 -11.32
CA LEU A 360 13.88 5.61 -12.77
C LEU A 360 13.63 7.08 -13.10
N ALA A 361 12.59 7.68 -12.49
CA ALA A 361 12.28 9.09 -12.72
C ALA A 361 13.41 10.02 -12.23
N VAL A 362 13.92 9.78 -11.02
CA VAL A 362 15.06 10.53 -10.47
C VAL A 362 16.31 10.33 -11.32
N TRP A 363 16.58 9.08 -11.74
CA TRP A 363 17.70 8.73 -12.58
C TRP A 363 17.71 9.50 -13.89
N ALA A 364 16.56 9.50 -14.58
CA ALA A 364 16.41 10.15 -15.87
C ALA A 364 16.80 11.63 -15.79
N VAL A 365 16.47 12.32 -14.69
CA VAL A 365 16.86 13.72 -14.50
C VAL A 365 18.35 13.88 -14.19
N ILE A 366 18.92 13.03 -13.32
CA ILE A 366 20.35 13.09 -12.99
C ILE A 366 21.21 12.93 -14.24
N GLY A 367 20.79 12.06 -15.17
CA GLY A 367 21.46 11.85 -16.46
C GLY A 367 21.46 13.06 -17.40
N THR A 368 20.65 14.10 -17.14
CA THR A 368 20.57 15.30 -17.98
C THR A 368 21.48 16.43 -17.47
N LYS A 369 21.54 17.55 -18.21
CA LYS A 369 22.24 18.79 -17.83
C LYS A 369 21.48 19.65 -16.81
N TRP A 370 20.31 19.20 -16.36
CA TRP A 370 19.53 19.94 -15.39
C TRP A 370 20.25 20.00 -14.03
N PRO A 371 20.29 21.17 -13.37
CA PRO A 371 20.98 21.31 -12.09
C PRO A 371 20.13 20.63 -11.01
N ALA A 372 20.32 19.33 -10.84
CA ALA A 372 19.74 18.64 -9.71
C ALA A 372 20.58 19.00 -8.48
N SER A 373 20.06 19.86 -7.60
CA SER A 373 20.48 19.99 -6.20
C SER A 373 20.25 18.71 -5.38
N ALA A 374 20.10 17.57 -6.06
CA ALA A 374 19.87 16.28 -5.48
C ALA A 374 21.13 15.82 -4.75
N ASP A 375 20.96 15.40 -3.50
CA ASP A 375 21.99 14.70 -2.75
C ASP A 375 22.25 13.33 -3.41
N LEU A 376 23.26 13.29 -4.29
CA LEU A 376 23.66 12.08 -5.02
C LEU A 376 24.02 10.92 -4.09
N SER A 377 24.52 11.22 -2.89
CA SER A 377 24.84 10.19 -1.88
C SER A 377 23.57 9.54 -1.33
N ALA A 378 22.56 10.36 -1.02
CA ALA A 378 21.25 9.87 -0.61
C ALA A 378 20.58 9.06 -1.72
N VAL A 379 20.67 9.50 -2.98
CA VAL A 379 20.15 8.75 -4.15
C VAL A 379 20.79 7.38 -4.24
N ASN A 380 22.13 7.32 -4.20
CA ASN A 380 22.87 6.06 -4.30
C ASN A 380 22.51 5.08 -3.18
N SER A 381 22.43 5.59 -1.94
CA SER A 381 22.04 4.79 -0.78
C SER A 381 20.65 4.20 -0.96
N CYS A 382 19.71 4.98 -1.50
CA CYS A 382 18.36 4.50 -1.77
C CYS A 382 18.32 3.48 -2.92
N LEU A 383 19.11 3.69 -3.97
CA LEU A 383 19.21 2.77 -5.10
C LEU A 383 19.72 1.41 -4.65
N GLN A 384 20.79 1.38 -3.85
CA GLN A 384 21.36 0.15 -3.29
C GLN A 384 20.32 -0.62 -2.46
N LEU A 385 19.65 0.04 -1.52
CA LEU A 385 18.60 -0.57 -0.70
C LEU A 385 17.44 -1.11 -1.55
N THR A 386 17.03 -0.36 -2.57
CA THR A 386 15.96 -0.79 -3.50
C THR A 386 16.39 -2.04 -4.28
N CYS A 387 17.62 -2.06 -4.80
CA CYS A 387 18.21 -3.21 -5.51
C CYS A 387 18.29 -4.45 -4.62
N GLU A 388 18.83 -4.32 -3.41
CA GLU A 388 18.90 -5.42 -2.43
C GLU A 388 17.51 -6.02 -2.19
N ARG A 389 16.51 -5.16 -1.95
CA ARG A 389 15.15 -5.62 -1.65
C ARG A 389 14.46 -6.26 -2.85
N LEU A 390 14.61 -5.69 -4.04
CA LEU A 390 14.13 -6.31 -5.27
C LEU A 390 14.78 -7.68 -5.48
N GLY A 391 16.08 -7.80 -5.22
CA GLY A 391 16.82 -9.06 -5.27
C GLY A 391 16.25 -10.13 -4.33
N GLU A 392 15.92 -9.76 -3.09
CA GLU A 392 15.27 -10.66 -2.13
C GLU A 392 13.88 -11.14 -2.60
N LEU A 393 13.09 -10.25 -3.20
CA LEU A 393 11.72 -10.55 -3.66
C LEU A 393 11.66 -11.18 -5.06
N SER A 394 12.77 -11.16 -5.79
CA SER A 394 12.93 -11.65 -7.17
C SER A 394 12.48 -13.12 -7.33
N ALA A 395 12.69 -13.95 -6.31
CA ALA A 395 12.25 -15.34 -6.33
C ALA A 395 10.71 -15.48 -6.33
N ASN A 396 9.99 -14.50 -5.77
CA ASN A 396 8.54 -14.56 -5.55
C ASN A 396 7.72 -13.86 -6.64
N SER A 397 8.29 -12.88 -7.35
CA SER A 397 7.59 -12.08 -8.36
C SER A 397 8.44 -11.89 -9.61
N ALA A 398 7.88 -12.24 -10.78
CA ALA A 398 8.52 -12.03 -12.07
C ALA A 398 8.79 -10.55 -12.34
N LEU A 399 7.85 -9.69 -11.94
CA LEU A 399 8.00 -8.25 -12.08
C LEU A 399 9.15 -7.72 -11.21
N CYS A 400 9.26 -8.16 -9.95
CA CYS A 400 10.40 -7.78 -9.11
C CYS A 400 11.74 -8.28 -9.69
N ARG A 401 11.79 -9.43 -10.39
CA ARG A 401 13.01 -9.84 -11.12
C ARG A 401 13.36 -8.87 -12.23
N ASN A 402 12.38 -8.46 -13.01
CA ASN A 402 12.61 -7.54 -14.13
C ASN A 402 13.10 -6.18 -13.61
N ASP A 403 12.42 -5.63 -12.60
CA ASP A 403 12.81 -4.39 -11.92
C ASP A 403 14.24 -4.48 -11.36
N PHE A 404 14.58 -5.60 -10.69
CA PHE A 404 15.92 -5.86 -10.16
C PHE A 404 16.98 -5.81 -11.27
N GLN A 405 16.72 -6.50 -12.39
CA GLN A 405 17.67 -6.54 -13.51
C GLN A 405 17.88 -5.17 -14.14
N ILE A 406 16.82 -4.36 -14.23
CA ILE A 406 16.88 -2.99 -14.75
C ILE A 406 17.69 -2.10 -13.82
N LEU A 407 17.35 -2.03 -12.53
CA LEU A 407 18.08 -1.16 -11.59
C LEU A 407 19.52 -1.58 -11.36
N SER A 408 19.81 -2.88 -11.35
CA SER A 408 21.19 -3.35 -11.16
C SER A 408 22.11 -2.80 -12.25
N ARG A 409 21.64 -2.78 -13.52
CA ARG A 409 22.38 -2.18 -14.63
C ARG A 409 22.55 -0.67 -14.50
N LEU A 410 21.53 0.03 -13.97
CA LEU A 410 21.60 1.48 -13.73
C LEU A 410 22.55 1.81 -12.57
N SER A 411 22.58 0.97 -11.53
CA SER A 411 23.51 1.13 -10.40
C SER A 411 24.97 1.10 -10.85
N ASP A 412 25.31 0.21 -11.78
CA ASP A 412 26.67 0.15 -12.35
C ASP A 412 27.03 1.45 -13.10
N GLN A 413 26.06 2.04 -13.81
CA GLN A 413 26.24 3.32 -14.49
C GLN A 413 26.39 4.50 -13.50
N PHE A 414 25.80 4.40 -12.30
CA PHE A 414 25.79 5.50 -11.34
C PHE A 414 27.16 5.71 -10.74
N ALA A 415 27.82 4.58 -10.43
CA ALA A 415 29.19 4.60 -9.94
C ALA A 415 30.10 5.37 -10.92
N VAL A 416 29.89 5.20 -12.23
CA VAL A 416 30.63 5.92 -13.27
C VAL A 416 30.28 7.41 -13.30
N ILE A 417 28.99 7.78 -13.31
CA ILE A 417 28.55 9.18 -13.38
C ILE A 417 28.99 9.98 -12.15
N SER A 418 28.89 9.38 -10.97
CA SER A 418 29.28 9.97 -9.68
C SER A 418 30.76 10.37 -9.67
N LEU A 419 31.62 9.54 -10.26
CA LEU A 419 33.06 9.79 -10.36
C LEU A 419 33.39 10.93 -11.33
N THR A 420 32.58 11.14 -12.37
CA THR A 420 32.77 12.23 -13.35
C THR A 420 32.19 13.59 -12.92
N ARG A 421 31.34 13.64 -11.89
CA ARG A 421 30.70 14.88 -11.39
C ARG A 421 31.29 15.40 -10.06
N GLN A 422 32.23 14.66 -9.46
CA GLN A 422 33.14 15.19 -8.43
C GLN A 422 34.29 15.93 -9.09
#